data_AF-A0AAN7PLP7-F1
#
_entry.id   AF-A0AAN7PLP7-F1
#
_cell.length_a   1.000
_cell.length_b   1.000
_cell.length_c   1.000
_cell.angle_alpha   90.00
_cell.angle_beta   90.00
_cell.angle_gamma   90.00
#
_symmetry.space_group_name_H-M   'P 1'
#
loop_
_entity.id
_entity.type
_entity.pdbx_description
1 polymer ?
#
loop_
_entity_poly.entity_id
_entity_poly.type
_entity_poly.pdbx_seq_one_letter_code
_entity_poly.pdbx_strand_id
1 'polypeptide(L)'
;MFFLDFESERETRKNKEQSDLINQELLKRISGQVAQLLTLVNSMDDRLRRLEHKLNVQPRLLPEEDNIPKLPFKTIQELKIFETDYSDNVHNAMVNRVSLVSGKDMRTCIFNQLSDVLAPEVGHLCSWAGRNNNYSIQNTIITKILLDATRKNFPETKKNEFENVVKDWLKAERELEKLAQNIDNIEDIKAEIMFKTTDELLENVEADDNKDNYGRDSFLKPETQCTSEHFLACTNCQGRSCSNVESPTAEDSFDIDEQTCDTSLLTQFTYIQDEDEGDKEEKKEDQQEEVIEGYESDE
;
A
#
# COMPACT_ATOMS: atom_id res chain seq x y z
N MET A 1 5.59 -62.83 -10.14
CA MET A 1 4.82 -61.57 -10.08
C MET A 1 4.37 -61.28 -8.65
N PHE A 2 3.49 -62.08 -8.05
CA PHE A 2 2.99 -61.89 -6.65
C PHE A 2 4.04 -61.67 -5.54
N PHE A 3 5.24 -62.23 -5.66
CA PHE A 3 6.29 -62.07 -4.63
C PHE A 3 6.90 -60.65 -4.64
N LEU A 4 7.02 -60.02 -5.81
CA LEU A 4 7.57 -58.66 -5.94
C LEU A 4 6.57 -57.61 -5.40
N ASP A 5 5.27 -57.85 -5.57
CA ASP A 5 4.23 -56.96 -5.05
C ASP A 5 4.22 -56.96 -3.51
N PHE A 6 4.43 -58.12 -2.89
CA PHE A 6 4.48 -58.26 -1.43
C PHE A 6 5.70 -57.55 -0.80
N GLU A 7 6.87 -57.62 -1.45
CA GLU A 7 8.07 -56.92 -0.98
C GLU A 7 7.91 -55.40 -1.09
N SER A 8 7.28 -54.92 -2.18
CA SER A 8 6.96 -53.50 -2.36
C SER A 8 5.98 -52.98 -1.28
N GLU A 9 4.92 -53.73 -0.97
CA GLU A 9 4.00 -53.39 0.11
C GLU A 9 4.68 -53.37 1.49
N ARG A 10 5.61 -54.27 1.74
CA ARG A 10 6.35 -54.29 3.01
C ARG A 10 7.25 -53.07 3.14
N GLU A 11 7.91 -52.66 2.07
CA GLU A 11 8.82 -51.51 2.07
C GLU A 11 8.05 -50.20 2.20
N THR A 12 6.90 -50.05 1.52
CA THR A 12 6.02 -48.89 1.67
C THR A 12 5.47 -48.75 3.09
N ARG A 13 5.14 -49.86 3.78
CA ARG A 13 4.73 -49.83 5.20
C ARG A 13 5.83 -49.34 6.12
N LYS A 14 7.07 -49.83 5.95
CA LYS A 14 8.21 -49.38 6.75
C LYS A 14 8.50 -47.89 6.53
N ASN A 15 8.47 -47.44 5.27
CA ASN A 15 8.70 -46.03 4.94
C ASN A 15 7.61 -45.14 5.56
N LYS A 16 6.36 -45.60 5.56
CA LYS A 16 5.25 -44.91 6.21
C LYS A 16 5.44 -44.84 7.73
N GLU A 17 5.72 -45.96 8.39
CA GLU A 17 5.97 -46.01 9.84
C GLU A 17 7.16 -45.12 10.25
N GLN A 18 8.24 -45.11 9.46
CA GLN A 18 9.38 -44.23 9.70
C GLN A 18 9.00 -42.75 9.51
N SER A 19 8.20 -42.42 8.49
CA SER A 19 7.71 -41.07 8.28
C SER A 19 6.81 -40.59 9.42
N ASP A 20 5.89 -41.44 9.90
CA ASP A 20 4.99 -41.13 11.01
C ASP A 20 5.76 -40.87 12.31
N LEU A 21 6.81 -41.65 12.58
CA LEU A 21 7.69 -41.44 13.73
C LEU A 21 8.44 -40.11 13.66
N ILE A 22 8.97 -39.74 12.49
CA ILE A 22 9.65 -38.46 12.27
C ILE A 22 8.66 -37.30 12.49
N ASN A 23 7.45 -37.40 11.93
CA ASN A 23 6.41 -36.38 12.08
C ASN A 23 5.99 -36.22 13.55
N GLN A 24 5.86 -37.32 14.30
CA GLN A 24 5.53 -37.28 15.72
C GLN A 24 6.62 -36.56 16.55
N GLU A 25 7.89 -36.84 16.27
CA GLU A 25 9.01 -36.18 16.95
C GLU A 25 9.10 -34.69 16.58
N LEU A 26 8.87 -34.34 15.32
CA LEU A 26 8.80 -32.94 14.87
C LEU A 26 7.66 -32.18 15.58
N LEU A 27 6.46 -32.76 15.65
CA LEU A 27 5.32 -32.16 16.35
C LEU A 27 5.61 -31.94 17.83
N LYS A 28 6.28 -32.89 18.49
CA LYS A 28 6.70 -32.77 19.89
C LYS A 28 7.68 -31.61 20.09
N ARG A 29 8.65 -31.45 19.18
CA ARG A 29 9.61 -30.32 19.22
C ARG A 29 8.92 -28.98 19.03
N ILE A 30 8.05 -28.87 18.01
CA ILE A 30 7.26 -27.66 17.74
C ILE A 30 6.40 -27.30 18.97
N SER A 31 5.70 -28.27 19.54
CA SER A 31 4.89 -28.05 20.75
C SER A 31 5.73 -27.56 21.93
N GLY A 32 6.94 -28.08 22.10
CA GLY A 32 7.89 -27.62 23.12
C GLY A 32 8.32 -26.17 22.90
N GLN A 33 8.63 -25.79 21.66
CA GLN A 33 9.00 -24.41 21.31
C GLN A 33 7.85 -23.43 21.53
N VAL A 34 6.62 -23.81 21.15
CA VAL A 34 5.42 -22.97 21.39
C VAL A 34 5.20 -22.73 22.88
N ALA A 35 5.36 -23.75 23.73
CA ALA A 35 5.23 -23.61 25.18
C ALA A 35 6.30 -22.67 25.79
N GLN A 36 7.52 -22.73 25.28
CA GLN A 36 8.60 -21.82 25.69
C GLN A 36 8.30 -20.38 25.27
N LEU A 37 7.87 -20.16 24.03
CA LEU A 37 7.47 -18.84 23.54
C LEU A 37 6.31 -18.24 24.34
N LEU A 38 5.29 -19.04 24.64
CA LEU A 38 4.15 -18.60 25.46
C LEU A 38 4.60 -18.16 26.87
N THR A 39 5.52 -18.92 27.47
CA THR A 39 6.09 -18.57 28.78
C THR A 39 6.88 -17.26 28.73
N LEU A 40 7.63 -17.04 27.64
CA LEU A 40 8.40 -15.81 27.42
C LEU A 40 7.47 -14.60 27.24
N VAL A 41 6.42 -14.73 26.43
CA VAL A 41 5.41 -13.67 26.21
C VAL A 41 4.75 -13.29 27.54
N ASN A 42 4.29 -14.27 28.32
CA ASN A 42 3.70 -14.01 29.64
C ASN A 42 4.68 -13.29 30.59
N SER A 43 5.96 -13.67 30.57
CA SER A 43 7.00 -13.00 31.36
C SER A 43 7.24 -11.56 30.92
N MET A 44 7.19 -11.28 29.61
CA MET A 44 7.28 -9.93 29.06
C MET A 44 6.07 -9.08 29.48
N ASP A 45 4.85 -9.63 29.40
CA ASP A 45 3.63 -8.95 29.83
C ASP A 45 3.67 -8.60 31.32
N ASP A 46 4.11 -9.53 32.17
CA ASP A 46 4.29 -9.27 33.61
C ASP A 46 5.33 -8.17 33.87
N ARG A 47 6.42 -8.14 33.09
CA ARG A 47 7.43 -7.08 33.18
C ARG A 47 6.86 -5.74 32.74
N LEU A 48 6.08 -5.70 31.66
CA LEU A 48 5.39 -4.50 31.17
C LEU A 48 4.42 -3.97 32.23
N ARG A 49 3.54 -4.82 32.78
CA ARG A 49 2.60 -4.43 33.85
C ARG A 49 3.29 -3.84 35.07
N ARG A 50 4.43 -4.42 35.48
CA ARG A 50 5.25 -3.87 36.59
C ARG A 50 5.85 -2.51 36.27
N LEU A 51 6.28 -2.29 35.02
CA LEU A 51 6.81 -1.00 34.57
C LEU A 51 5.69 0.05 34.48
N GLU A 52 4.55 -0.30 33.89
CA GLU A 52 3.36 0.55 33.83
C GLU A 52 2.92 1.01 35.22
N HIS A 53 2.87 0.07 36.19
CA HIS A 53 2.54 0.39 37.57
C HIS A 53 3.55 1.34 38.22
N LYS A 54 4.86 1.11 38.03
CA LYS A 54 5.92 1.99 38.57
C LYS A 54 5.89 3.39 37.97
N LEU A 55 5.53 3.51 36.70
CA LEU A 55 5.42 4.78 35.99
C LEU A 55 4.07 5.48 36.22
N ASN A 56 3.16 4.87 36.99
CA ASN A 56 1.77 5.32 37.15
C ASN A 56 1.07 5.55 35.79
N VAL A 57 1.49 4.79 34.78
CA VAL A 57 0.82 4.73 33.48
C VAL A 57 -0.39 3.86 33.72
N GLN A 58 -1.56 4.49 33.85
CA GLN A 58 -2.80 3.71 33.81
C GLN A 58 -2.79 2.95 32.48
N PRO A 59 -3.11 1.64 32.47
CA PRO A 59 -3.36 0.92 31.25
C PRO A 59 -4.26 1.79 30.41
N ARG A 60 -3.83 2.10 29.19
CA ARG A 60 -4.61 2.95 28.28
C ARG A 60 -5.90 2.17 28.03
N LEU A 61 -6.92 2.42 28.85
CA LEU A 61 -8.27 1.94 28.63
C LEU A 61 -8.61 2.56 27.29
N LEU A 62 -8.52 1.75 26.24
CA LEU A 62 -9.04 2.14 24.95
C LEU A 62 -10.49 2.54 25.25
N PRO A 63 -10.89 3.79 24.94
CA PRO A 63 -12.28 4.18 25.06
C PRO A 63 -13.12 3.08 24.42
N GLU A 64 -14.21 2.66 25.07
CA GLU A 64 -15.12 1.66 24.48
C GLU A 64 -15.31 1.98 23.00
N GLU A 65 -14.82 1.07 22.14
CA GLU A 65 -14.59 1.36 20.71
C GLU A 65 -15.88 1.71 19.96
N ASP A 66 -17.03 1.44 20.59
CA ASP A 66 -18.36 1.59 20.02
C ASP A 66 -18.71 3.02 19.56
N ASN A 67 -18.02 4.06 20.08
CA ASN A 67 -18.29 5.46 19.72
C ASN A 67 -17.25 6.09 18.77
N ILE A 68 -16.21 5.35 18.35
CA ILE A 68 -15.19 5.88 17.44
C ILE A 68 -15.63 5.54 16.00
N PRO A 69 -15.68 6.51 15.07
CA PRO A 69 -16.00 6.22 13.69
C PRO A 69 -14.99 5.23 13.09
N LYS A 70 -15.46 4.38 12.18
CA LYS A 70 -14.57 3.49 11.43
C LYS A 70 -13.74 4.32 10.46
N LEU A 71 -12.43 4.19 10.56
CA LEU A 71 -11.45 4.85 9.70
C LEU A 71 -10.81 3.85 8.72
N PRO A 72 -10.30 4.32 7.57
CA PRO A 72 -10.40 5.69 7.05
C PRO A 72 -11.80 5.99 6.48
N PHE A 73 -12.17 7.28 6.41
CA PHE A 73 -13.39 7.72 5.73
C PHE A 73 -13.26 7.50 4.22
N LYS A 74 -14.20 6.76 3.63
CA LYS A 74 -14.17 6.36 2.21
C LYS A 74 -15.01 7.25 1.32
N THR A 75 -15.91 8.04 1.91
CA THR A 75 -16.76 8.98 1.16
C THR A 75 -16.85 10.33 1.86
N ILE A 76 -17.12 11.38 1.08
CA ILE A 76 -17.38 12.73 1.61
C ILE A 76 -18.63 12.74 2.51
N GLN A 77 -19.59 11.85 2.26
CA GLN A 77 -20.81 11.71 3.06
C GLN A 77 -20.51 11.16 4.45
N GLU A 78 -19.67 10.12 4.57
CA GLU A 78 -19.21 9.60 5.86
C GLU A 78 -18.50 10.68 6.68
N LEU A 79 -17.61 11.44 6.03
CA LEU A 79 -16.94 12.56 6.67
C LEU A 79 -17.93 13.63 7.15
N LYS A 80 -18.93 14.00 6.32
CA LYS A 80 -19.97 14.97 6.71
C LYS A 80 -20.86 14.48 7.85
N ILE A 81 -21.20 13.20 7.87
CA ILE A 81 -21.97 12.59 8.96
C ILE A 81 -21.16 12.70 10.25
N PHE A 82 -19.88 12.34 10.21
CA PHE A 82 -18.99 12.50 11.37
C PHE A 82 -18.91 13.94 11.86
N GLU A 83 -18.77 14.92 10.96
CA GLU A 83 -18.74 16.34 11.32
C GLU A 83 -20.06 16.83 11.95
N THR A 84 -21.19 16.20 11.61
CA THR A 84 -22.52 16.54 12.13
C THR A 84 -22.82 15.89 13.48
N ASP A 85 -22.47 14.60 13.62
CA ASP A 85 -22.75 13.78 14.81
C ASP A 85 -21.66 13.89 15.89
N TYR A 86 -20.71 14.81 15.68
CA TYR A 86 -19.57 14.99 16.56
C TYR A 86 -19.97 15.40 17.99
N SER A 87 -19.24 14.84 18.96
CA SER A 87 -19.31 15.22 20.38
C SER A 87 -17.93 15.34 21.01
N ASP A 88 -17.81 16.15 22.06
CA ASP A 88 -16.53 16.41 22.74
C ASP A 88 -15.88 15.13 23.34
N ASN A 89 -16.69 14.14 23.70
CA ASN A 89 -16.18 12.85 24.20
C ASN A 89 -15.44 12.08 23.09
N VAL A 90 -15.96 12.12 21.86
CA VAL A 90 -15.35 11.49 20.69
C VAL A 90 -14.05 12.19 20.29
N HIS A 91 -13.93 13.50 20.55
CA HIS A 91 -12.72 14.27 20.27
C HIS A 91 -11.47 13.64 20.88
N ASN A 92 -11.47 13.45 22.19
CA ASN A 92 -10.28 12.95 22.91
C ASN A 92 -9.95 11.52 22.51
N ALA A 93 -10.96 10.70 22.25
CA ALA A 93 -10.81 9.35 21.75
C ALA A 93 -10.15 9.34 20.36
N MET A 94 -10.65 10.17 19.43
CA MET A 94 -10.09 10.31 18.08
C MET A 94 -8.67 10.88 18.11
N VAL A 95 -8.40 11.95 18.88
CA VAL A 95 -7.05 12.51 19.04
C VAL A 95 -6.09 11.43 19.58
N ASN A 96 -6.52 10.62 20.56
CA ASN A 96 -5.70 9.51 21.06
C ASN A 96 -5.46 8.43 19.99
N ARG A 97 -6.49 8.03 19.24
CA ARG A 97 -6.39 7.03 18.17
C ARG A 97 -5.49 7.49 17.03
N VAL A 98 -5.62 8.74 16.59
CA VAL A 98 -4.82 9.33 15.51
C VAL A 98 -3.38 9.59 15.97
N SER A 99 -3.17 9.97 17.24
CA SER A 99 -1.80 10.19 17.79
C SER A 99 -0.95 8.92 17.84
N LEU A 100 -1.56 7.73 17.76
CA LEU A 100 -0.84 6.45 17.66
C LEU A 100 -0.07 6.35 16.34
N VAL A 101 -0.56 7.01 15.31
CA VAL A 101 0.15 7.11 14.03
C VAL A 101 1.26 8.14 14.20
N SER A 102 2.49 7.65 14.12
CA SER A 102 3.70 8.44 14.34
C SER A 102 4.53 8.54 13.06
N GLY A 103 5.53 9.40 13.07
CA GLY A 103 6.50 9.60 12.02
C GLY A 103 7.83 10.10 12.61
N LYS A 104 8.92 9.95 11.86
CA LYS A 104 10.25 10.45 12.28
C LYS A 104 10.27 11.96 12.47
N ASP A 105 9.49 12.66 11.68
CA ASP A 105 9.35 14.11 11.67
C ASP A 105 7.87 14.52 11.58
N MET A 106 7.60 15.80 11.83
CA MET A 106 6.24 16.36 11.83
C MET A 106 5.55 16.19 10.48
N ARG A 107 6.26 16.34 9.35
CA ARG A 107 5.68 16.25 8.01
C ARG A 107 5.21 14.83 7.73
N THR A 108 6.07 13.85 7.98
CA THR A 108 5.78 12.42 7.85
C THR A 108 4.65 11.99 8.79
N CYS A 109 4.63 12.50 10.02
CA CYS A 109 3.55 12.26 10.97
C CYS A 109 2.19 12.75 10.44
N ILE A 110 2.11 13.98 9.95
CA ILE A 110 0.87 14.55 9.37
C ILE A 110 0.42 13.75 8.14
N PHE A 111 1.35 13.36 7.26
CA PHE A 111 1.04 12.52 6.09
C PHE A 111 0.43 11.19 6.52
N ASN A 112 1.06 10.49 7.45
CA ASN A 112 0.56 9.21 7.95
C ASN A 112 -0.81 9.37 8.65
N GLN A 113 -1.00 10.43 9.43
CA GLN A 113 -2.28 10.72 10.09
C GLN A 113 -3.40 11.00 9.09
N LEU A 114 -3.12 11.76 8.02
CA LEU A 114 -4.08 11.99 6.95
C LEU A 114 -4.45 10.69 6.24
N SER A 115 -3.49 9.84 5.91
CA SER A 115 -3.74 8.54 5.27
C SER A 115 -4.45 7.52 6.18
N ASP A 116 -4.32 7.62 7.51
CA ASP A 116 -5.09 6.79 8.46
C ASP A 116 -6.54 7.27 8.60
N VAL A 117 -6.80 8.57 8.38
CA VAL A 117 -8.12 9.20 8.60
C VAL A 117 -8.93 9.30 7.31
N LEU A 118 -8.30 9.65 6.19
CA LEU A 118 -8.94 9.89 4.90
C LEU A 118 -8.45 8.85 3.90
N ALA A 119 -9.38 8.15 3.27
CA ALA A 119 -9.04 7.25 2.19
C ALA A 119 -8.60 8.06 0.95
N PRO A 120 -7.76 7.51 0.06
CA PRO A 120 -7.32 8.21 -1.16
C PRO A 120 -8.49 8.75 -2.01
N GLU A 121 -9.61 8.02 -2.04
CA GLU A 121 -10.82 8.39 -2.76
C GLU A 121 -11.48 9.67 -2.20
N VAL A 122 -11.24 9.98 -0.94
CA VAL A 122 -11.70 11.21 -0.29
C VAL A 122 -10.66 12.31 -0.39
N GLY A 123 -9.37 11.96 -0.31
CA GLY A 123 -8.24 12.88 -0.36
C GLY A 123 -8.24 13.77 -1.60
N HIS A 124 -8.41 13.18 -2.80
CA HIS A 124 -8.39 13.94 -4.06
C HIS A 124 -9.64 14.83 -4.25
N LEU A 125 -10.76 14.50 -3.62
CA LEU A 125 -12.01 15.31 -3.62
C LEU A 125 -11.97 16.47 -2.62
N CYS A 126 -10.93 16.53 -1.78
CA CYS A 126 -10.75 17.56 -0.78
C CYS A 126 -9.79 18.64 -1.26
N SER A 127 -9.98 19.84 -0.72
CA SER A 127 -9.02 20.93 -0.80
C SER A 127 -9.00 21.68 0.53
N TRP A 128 -7.94 22.45 0.78
CA TRP A 128 -7.85 23.21 2.02
C TRP A 128 -9.02 24.18 2.18
N ALA A 129 -9.25 25.04 1.19
CA ALA A 129 -10.24 26.12 1.27
C ALA A 129 -11.54 25.88 0.48
N GLY A 130 -11.72 24.72 -0.16
CA GLY A 130 -12.90 24.40 -0.97
C GLY A 130 -12.88 24.96 -2.40
N ARG A 131 -11.70 25.12 -3.01
CA ARG A 131 -11.59 25.63 -4.40
C ARG A 131 -11.97 24.55 -5.41
N ASN A 132 -12.40 24.96 -6.60
CA ASN A 132 -12.73 24.08 -7.73
C ASN A 132 -13.80 23.03 -7.42
N ASN A 133 -14.83 23.38 -6.64
CA ASN A 133 -15.90 22.48 -6.20
C ASN A 133 -15.43 21.30 -5.33
N ASN A 134 -14.21 21.35 -4.79
CA ASN A 134 -13.71 20.38 -3.83
C ASN A 134 -14.26 20.65 -2.43
N TYR A 135 -14.34 19.61 -1.60
CA TYR A 135 -14.75 19.76 -0.21
C TYR A 135 -13.67 20.50 0.60
N SER A 136 -14.07 21.52 1.38
CA SER A 136 -13.16 22.32 2.21
C SER A 136 -12.87 21.63 3.53
N ILE A 137 -11.59 21.45 3.88
CA ILE A 137 -11.21 20.88 5.19
C ILE A 137 -10.72 21.89 6.22
N GLN A 138 -10.33 23.13 5.84
CA GLN A 138 -9.65 24.10 6.71
C GLN A 138 -10.29 24.34 8.09
N ASN A 139 -11.62 24.32 8.17
CA ASN A 139 -12.37 24.62 9.40
C ASN A 139 -13.21 23.44 9.91
N THR A 140 -12.85 22.22 9.49
CA THR A 140 -13.53 20.99 9.92
C THR A 140 -13.04 20.54 11.30
N ILE A 141 -13.87 19.76 11.99
CA ILE A 141 -13.54 19.08 13.24
C ILE A 141 -12.38 18.12 13.02
N ILE A 142 -12.37 17.37 11.91
CA ILE A 142 -11.29 16.43 11.63
C ILE A 142 -9.93 17.12 11.53
N THR A 143 -9.88 18.34 10.99
CA THR A 143 -8.65 19.15 10.92
C THR A 143 -8.18 19.58 12.30
N LYS A 144 -9.11 19.89 13.22
CA LYS A 144 -8.77 20.18 14.63
C LYS A 144 -8.20 18.94 15.32
N ILE A 145 -8.85 17.78 15.14
CA ILE A 145 -8.39 16.49 15.69
C ILE A 145 -6.98 16.16 15.20
N LEU A 146 -6.71 16.29 13.90
CA LEU A 146 -5.41 16.02 13.29
C LEU A 146 -4.34 16.96 13.85
N LEU A 147 -4.63 18.26 13.97
CA LEU A 147 -3.69 19.23 14.56
C LEU A 147 -3.37 18.90 16.02
N ASP A 148 -4.38 18.57 16.82
CA ASP A 148 -4.19 18.22 18.23
C ASP A 148 -3.45 16.88 18.39
N ALA A 149 -3.71 15.92 17.50
CA ALA A 149 -2.98 14.64 17.46
C ALA A 149 -1.52 14.85 17.04
N THR A 150 -1.25 15.70 16.06
CA THR A 150 0.10 16.11 15.67
C THR A 150 0.83 16.75 16.85
N ARG A 151 0.17 17.67 17.58
CA ARG A 151 0.77 18.37 18.73
C ARG A 151 1.08 17.48 19.93
N LYS A 152 0.44 16.32 20.05
CA LYS A 152 0.85 15.31 21.05
C LYS A 152 2.23 14.73 20.75
N ASN A 153 2.57 14.56 19.48
CA ASN A 153 3.85 14.02 19.03
C ASN A 153 4.89 15.14 18.81
N PHE A 154 4.45 16.33 18.39
CA PHE A 154 5.26 17.49 18.04
C PHE A 154 4.66 18.77 18.67
N PRO A 155 4.90 19.05 19.97
CA PRO A 155 4.24 20.14 20.70
C PRO A 155 4.47 21.55 20.13
N GLU A 156 5.58 21.76 19.43
CA GLU A 156 5.97 23.06 18.87
C GLU A 156 5.29 23.36 17.51
N THR A 157 4.51 22.43 16.97
CA THR A 157 3.86 22.58 15.66
C THR A 157 2.91 23.78 15.62
N LYS A 158 3.26 24.75 14.76
CA LYS A 158 2.42 25.91 14.48
C LYS A 158 1.31 25.55 13.50
N LYS A 159 0.17 26.24 13.62
CA LYS A 159 -0.99 26.01 12.73
C LYS A 159 -0.64 26.19 11.25
N ASN A 160 0.15 27.21 10.91
CA ASN A 160 0.52 27.48 9.51
C ASN A 160 1.43 26.39 8.93
N GLU A 161 2.34 25.84 9.73
CA GLU A 161 3.23 24.75 9.31
C GLU A 161 2.42 23.48 9.04
N PHE A 162 1.51 23.14 9.96
CA PHE A 162 0.57 22.04 9.77
C PHE A 162 -0.29 22.23 8.51
N GLU A 163 -0.88 23.42 8.33
CA GLU A 163 -1.70 23.75 7.16
C GLU A 163 -0.94 23.57 5.84
N ASN A 164 0.32 24.00 5.78
CA ASN A 164 1.13 23.84 4.58
C ASN A 164 1.38 22.36 4.25
N VAL A 165 1.68 21.53 5.25
CA VAL A 165 1.87 20.09 5.05
C VAL A 165 0.58 19.41 4.59
N VAL A 166 -0.57 19.79 5.16
CA VAL A 166 -1.87 19.26 4.73
C VAL A 166 -2.19 19.66 3.29
N LYS A 167 -1.90 20.90 2.88
CA LYS A 167 -2.05 21.35 1.49
C LYS A 167 -1.19 20.55 0.53
N ASP A 168 0.07 20.29 0.90
CA ASP A 168 1.00 19.48 0.11
C ASP A 168 0.46 18.06 -0.08
N TRP A 169 -0.02 17.42 1.01
CA TRP A 169 -0.61 16.08 0.96
C TRP A 169 -1.84 16.04 0.03
N LEU A 170 -2.77 16.99 0.20
CA LEU A 170 -3.95 17.08 -0.67
C LEU A 170 -3.59 17.34 -2.14
N LYS A 171 -2.49 18.07 -2.41
CA LYS A 171 -1.98 18.25 -3.78
C LYS A 171 -1.47 16.91 -4.32
N ALA A 172 -0.67 16.18 -3.55
CA ALA A 172 -0.15 14.88 -3.94
C ALA A 172 -1.27 13.87 -4.25
N GLU A 173 -2.29 13.76 -3.41
CA GLU A 173 -3.44 12.86 -3.65
C GLU A 173 -4.17 13.16 -4.96
N ARG A 174 -4.34 14.45 -5.31
CA ARG A 174 -4.93 14.83 -6.60
C ARG A 174 -4.06 14.46 -7.80
N GLU A 175 -2.74 14.59 -7.68
CA GLU A 175 -1.84 14.18 -8.75
C GLU A 175 -1.82 12.65 -8.91
N LEU A 176 -1.89 11.90 -7.80
CA LEU A 176 -2.02 10.44 -7.85
C LEU A 176 -3.31 10.00 -8.55
N GLU A 177 -4.43 10.65 -8.25
CA GLU A 177 -5.70 10.36 -8.93
C GLU A 177 -5.64 10.63 -10.44
N LYS A 178 -5.03 11.76 -10.87
CA LYS A 178 -4.83 12.03 -12.30
C LYS A 178 -3.97 10.97 -12.97
N LEU A 179 -2.93 10.48 -12.28
CA LEU A 179 -2.08 9.41 -12.79
C LEU A 179 -2.86 8.10 -12.93
N ALA A 180 -3.71 7.75 -11.94
CA ALA A 180 -4.58 6.58 -12.02
C ALA A 180 -5.53 6.67 -13.23
N GLN A 181 -6.20 7.81 -13.43
CA GLN A 181 -7.07 8.03 -14.59
C GLN A 181 -6.33 7.93 -15.92
N ASN A 182 -5.10 8.42 -15.98
CA ASN A 182 -4.26 8.30 -17.18
C ASN A 182 -3.89 6.84 -17.47
N ILE A 183 -3.63 6.04 -16.43
CA ILE A 183 -3.35 4.60 -16.58
C ILE A 183 -4.58 3.88 -17.13
N ASP A 184 -5.77 4.13 -16.58
CA ASP A 184 -7.02 3.51 -17.05
C ASP A 184 -7.28 3.83 -18.53
N ASN A 185 -7.11 5.10 -18.94
CA ASN A 185 -7.22 5.51 -20.34
C ASN A 185 -6.24 4.79 -21.26
N ILE A 186 -5.02 4.50 -20.80
CA ILE A 186 -4.01 3.76 -21.58
C ILE A 186 -4.42 2.29 -21.72
N GLU A 187 -4.98 1.68 -20.67
CA GLU A 187 -5.47 0.30 -20.73
C GLU A 187 -6.64 0.14 -21.70
N ASP A 188 -7.57 1.10 -21.73
CA ASP A 188 -8.67 1.15 -22.69
C ASP A 188 -8.17 1.26 -24.14
N ILE A 189 -7.22 2.16 -24.40
CA ILE A 189 -6.59 2.30 -25.73
C ILE A 189 -5.90 0.98 -26.14
N LYS A 190 -5.20 0.33 -25.21
CA LYS A 190 -4.52 -0.94 -25.46
C LYS A 190 -5.51 -2.06 -25.79
N ALA A 191 -6.64 -2.11 -25.09
CA ALA A 191 -7.71 -3.07 -25.37
C ALA A 191 -8.31 -2.83 -26.77
N GLU A 192 -8.53 -1.57 -27.15
CA GLU A 192 -9.03 -1.21 -28.48
C GLU A 192 -8.07 -1.61 -29.61
N ILE A 193 -6.76 -1.38 -29.43
CA ILE A 193 -5.74 -1.78 -30.40
C ILE A 193 -5.69 -3.30 -30.53
N MET A 194 -5.69 -4.03 -29.41
CA MET A 194 -5.69 -5.51 -29.43
C MET A 194 -6.89 -6.07 -30.19
N PHE A 195 -8.09 -5.49 -29.99
CA PHE A 195 -9.31 -5.91 -30.68
C PHE A 195 -9.23 -5.67 -32.20
N LYS A 196 -8.76 -4.49 -32.62
CA LYS A 196 -8.59 -4.16 -34.05
C LYS A 196 -7.58 -5.08 -34.73
N THR A 197 -6.47 -5.40 -34.07
CA THR A 197 -5.45 -6.32 -34.61
C THR A 197 -5.97 -7.75 -34.72
N THR A 198 -6.81 -8.22 -33.79
CA THR A 198 -7.39 -9.57 -33.90
C THR A 198 -8.37 -9.69 -35.06
N ASP A 199 -9.17 -8.66 -35.32
CA ASP A 199 -10.10 -8.65 -36.45
C ASP A 199 -9.36 -8.63 -37.79
N GLU A 200 -8.32 -7.80 -37.92
CA GLU A 200 -7.48 -7.74 -39.13
C GLU A 200 -6.75 -9.07 -39.41
N LEU A 201 -6.33 -9.79 -38.37
CA LEU A 201 -5.73 -11.12 -38.53
C LEU A 201 -6.75 -12.19 -38.95
N LEU A 202 -8.00 -12.11 -38.49
CA LEU A 202 -9.07 -13.03 -38.89
C LEU A 202 -9.48 -12.82 -40.36
N GLU A 203 -9.62 -11.57 -40.80
CA GLU A 203 -9.94 -11.26 -42.21
C GLU A 203 -8.87 -11.79 -43.18
N ASN A 204 -7.60 -11.75 -42.77
CA ASN A 204 -6.50 -12.28 -43.58
C ASN A 204 -6.48 -13.82 -43.67
N VAL A 205 -7.01 -14.54 -42.67
CA VAL A 205 -7.07 -16.02 -42.68
C VAL A 205 -8.18 -16.53 -43.61
N GLU A 206 -9.32 -15.84 -43.68
CA GLU A 206 -10.44 -16.26 -44.55
C GLU A 206 -10.16 -16.05 -46.05
N ALA A 207 -9.17 -15.22 -46.40
CA ALA A 207 -8.84 -14.90 -47.79
C ALA A 207 -8.06 -16.01 -48.53
N ASP A 208 -7.42 -16.96 -47.81
CA ASP A 208 -6.56 -17.98 -48.43
C ASP A 208 -7.26 -19.33 -48.70
N ASP A 209 -8.44 -19.59 -48.13
CA ASP A 209 -9.18 -20.85 -48.35
C ASP A 209 -9.86 -20.95 -49.75
N ASN A 210 -9.70 -19.96 -50.62
CA ASN A 210 -10.34 -19.92 -51.94
C ASN A 210 -9.39 -20.12 -53.13
N LYS A 211 -8.14 -20.61 -52.91
CA LYS A 211 -7.16 -20.83 -53.99
C LYS A 211 -6.94 -22.27 -54.45
N ASP A 212 -7.46 -23.27 -53.77
CA ASP A 212 -7.21 -24.68 -54.14
C ASP A 212 -8.46 -25.42 -54.64
N ASN A 213 -8.92 -25.08 -55.85
CA ASN A 213 -9.81 -25.97 -56.62
C ASN A 213 -9.43 -26.12 -58.10
N TYR A 214 -8.13 -26.11 -58.42
CA TYR A 214 -7.63 -26.65 -59.68
C TYR A 214 -6.21 -27.21 -59.50
N GLY A 215 -6.10 -28.53 -59.31
CA GLY A 215 -4.79 -29.19 -59.31
C GLY A 215 -4.68 -30.52 -58.60
N ARG A 216 -5.77 -31.31 -58.54
CA ARG A 216 -5.68 -32.72 -58.16
C ARG A 216 -5.02 -33.48 -59.30
N ASP A 217 -3.70 -33.62 -59.26
CA ASP A 217 -3.02 -34.78 -59.84
C ASP A 217 -1.67 -35.04 -59.16
N SER A 218 -1.69 -36.09 -58.34
CA SER A 218 -0.67 -37.14 -58.26
C SER A 218 0.81 -36.74 -58.14
N PHE A 219 1.43 -36.98 -56.97
CA PHE A 219 2.45 -38.03 -56.81
C PHE A 219 3.09 -38.02 -55.38
N LEU A 220 3.11 -39.22 -54.78
CA LEU A 220 4.06 -39.78 -53.81
C LEU A 220 4.19 -39.26 -52.35
N LYS A 221 3.81 -40.18 -51.44
CA LYS A 221 4.33 -40.41 -50.08
C LYS A 221 5.87 -40.61 -50.08
N PRO A 222 6.63 -40.31 -49.00
CA PRO A 222 6.69 -41.12 -47.76
C PRO A 222 6.64 -40.27 -46.46
N GLU A 223 5.94 -40.70 -45.40
CA GLU A 223 6.48 -41.43 -44.23
C GLU A 223 7.71 -40.81 -43.55
N THR A 224 7.51 -40.18 -42.38
CA THR A 224 8.32 -40.28 -41.12
C THR A 224 7.56 -39.54 -40.00
N GLN A 225 6.86 -40.24 -39.11
CA GLN A 225 7.28 -40.62 -37.75
C GLN A 225 7.92 -39.50 -36.90
N CYS A 226 7.04 -38.84 -36.12
CA CYS A 226 7.02 -38.71 -34.66
C CYS A 226 8.32 -38.55 -33.83
N THR A 227 8.16 -37.68 -32.82
CA THR A 227 8.85 -37.56 -31.53
C THR A 227 10.27 -37.00 -31.50
N SER A 228 10.41 -35.74 -31.06
CA SER A 228 11.40 -35.42 -30.03
C SER A 228 11.01 -34.18 -29.24
N GLU A 229 11.11 -34.32 -27.92
CA GLU A 229 10.96 -33.27 -26.92
C GLU A 229 11.96 -32.15 -27.18
N HIS A 230 11.49 -30.91 -27.16
CA HIS A 230 12.35 -29.73 -27.14
C HIS A 230 13.10 -29.67 -25.80
N PHE A 231 14.25 -30.33 -25.72
CA PHE A 231 15.27 -30.02 -24.73
C PHE A 231 15.87 -28.65 -25.06
N LEU A 232 15.56 -27.65 -24.23
CA LEU A 232 16.31 -26.40 -24.14
C LEU A 232 17.72 -26.72 -23.64
N ALA A 233 18.65 -26.93 -24.57
CA ALA A 233 20.05 -27.10 -24.25
C ALA A 233 20.66 -25.76 -23.79
N CYS A 234 21.21 -25.73 -22.57
CA CYS A 234 22.03 -24.65 -22.06
C CYS A 234 23.29 -24.51 -22.94
N THR A 235 23.41 -23.40 -23.67
CA THR A 235 24.54 -23.12 -24.57
C THR A 235 25.87 -22.88 -23.86
N ASN A 236 25.86 -22.84 -22.52
CA ASN A 236 27.05 -22.53 -21.72
C ASN A 236 27.70 -23.76 -21.05
N CYS A 237 27.19 -24.97 -21.27
CA CYS A 237 27.80 -26.20 -20.78
C CYS A 237 28.32 -27.03 -21.95
N GLN A 238 29.64 -27.09 -22.11
CA GLN A 238 30.36 -27.89 -23.12
C GLN A 238 30.25 -29.41 -22.88
N GLY A 239 29.02 -29.95 -22.86
CA GLY A 239 28.77 -31.39 -22.94
C GLY A 239 29.23 -32.23 -21.73
N ARG A 240 29.45 -31.64 -20.56
CA ARG A 240 29.69 -32.40 -19.32
C ARG A 240 28.41 -32.46 -18.49
N SER A 241 27.96 -33.68 -18.19
CA SER A 241 26.81 -33.93 -17.29
C SER A 241 27.06 -33.29 -15.93
N CYS A 242 26.20 -32.35 -15.54
CA CYS A 242 26.19 -31.74 -14.21
C CYS A 242 25.50 -32.71 -13.24
N SER A 243 26.19 -33.76 -12.83
CA SER A 243 25.80 -34.60 -11.70
C SER A 243 26.91 -34.54 -10.66
N ASN A 244 26.55 -34.12 -9.44
CA ASN A 244 27.38 -33.92 -8.25
C ASN A 244 28.18 -32.63 -8.20
N VAL A 245 27.52 -31.55 -7.79
CA VAL A 245 28.15 -30.53 -6.96
C VAL A 245 27.68 -30.81 -5.53
N GLU A 246 28.56 -31.41 -4.73
CA GLU A 246 28.45 -31.39 -3.27
C GLU A 246 28.46 -29.91 -2.84
N SER A 247 27.39 -29.50 -2.17
CA SER A 247 27.27 -28.16 -1.61
C SER A 247 28.33 -27.99 -0.53
N PRO A 248 29.24 -27.01 -0.62
CA PRO A 248 30.09 -26.68 0.51
C PRO A 248 29.20 -26.09 1.62
N THR A 249 29.26 -26.70 2.81
CA THR A 249 28.77 -26.11 4.05
C THR A 249 29.60 -24.85 4.34
N ALA A 250 29.11 -23.71 3.87
CA ALA A 250 29.58 -22.41 4.32
C ALA A 250 28.97 -22.16 5.71
N GLU A 251 29.84 -22.10 6.71
CA GLU A 251 29.54 -21.52 8.00
C GLU A 251 29.33 -20.01 7.80
N ASP A 252 28.08 -19.57 7.69
CA ASP A 252 27.75 -18.15 7.68
C ASP A 252 27.80 -17.61 9.12
N SER A 253 28.93 -16.97 9.42
CA SER A 253 29.04 -15.96 10.47
C SER A 253 28.23 -14.72 10.04
N PHE A 254 26.99 -14.62 10.51
CA PHE A 254 26.21 -13.40 10.38
C PHE A 254 26.68 -12.36 11.40
N ASP A 255 27.71 -11.60 11.04
CA ASP A 255 27.82 -10.21 11.49
C ASP A 255 26.81 -9.41 10.66
N ILE A 256 25.64 -9.17 11.25
CA ILE A 256 24.66 -8.23 10.72
C ILE A 256 25.20 -6.84 11.03
N ASP A 257 26.07 -6.34 10.15
CA ASP A 257 26.29 -4.92 10.06
C ASP A 257 24.96 -4.29 9.64
N GLU A 258 24.43 -3.48 10.55
CA GLU A 258 23.20 -2.69 10.47
C GLU A 258 23.35 -1.63 9.36
N GLN A 259 23.38 -2.09 8.12
CA GLN A 259 23.36 -1.24 6.95
C GLN A 259 21.90 -0.89 6.69
N THR A 260 21.52 0.24 7.26
CA THR A 260 20.29 1.01 7.00
C THR A 260 19.83 0.83 5.56
N CYS A 261 18.75 0.06 5.36
CA CYS A 261 18.03 0.06 4.10
C CYS A 261 17.45 1.47 3.91
N ASP A 262 18.17 2.27 3.13
CA ASP A 262 17.73 3.55 2.62
C ASP A 262 16.37 3.38 1.93
N THR A 263 15.30 3.78 2.60
CA THR A 263 13.97 4.04 2.02
C THR A 263 13.98 5.30 1.14
N SER A 264 15.08 5.57 0.45
CA SER A 264 15.37 6.78 -0.32
C SER A 264 14.64 6.84 -1.67
N LEU A 265 13.93 5.78 -2.05
CA LEU A 265 13.19 5.74 -3.33
C LEU A 265 11.89 6.57 -3.32
N LEU A 266 11.30 6.87 -2.15
CA LEU A 266 10.11 7.74 -2.12
C LEU A 266 10.42 9.24 -2.03
N THR A 267 11.62 9.62 -1.59
CA THR A 267 12.03 11.03 -1.49
C THR A 267 12.59 11.63 -2.79
N GLN A 268 12.84 10.84 -3.84
CA GLN A 268 13.37 11.36 -5.11
C GLN A 268 12.32 12.02 -6.02
N PHE A 269 11.02 11.86 -5.76
CA PHE A 269 9.98 12.40 -6.63
C PHE A 269 9.43 13.78 -6.21
N THR A 270 9.88 14.38 -5.10
CA THR A 270 9.40 15.70 -4.66
C THR A 270 10.29 16.88 -5.06
N TYR A 271 11.34 16.67 -5.86
CA TYR A 271 12.23 17.72 -6.34
C TYR A 271 12.12 17.93 -7.86
N ILE A 272 10.90 18.06 -8.36
CA ILE A 272 10.67 18.82 -9.60
C ILE A 272 10.41 20.26 -9.15
N GLN A 273 11.45 21.08 -9.26
CA GLN A 273 11.32 22.54 -9.20
C GLN A 273 10.62 22.97 -10.48
N ASP A 274 9.31 23.10 -10.43
CA ASP A 274 8.59 23.89 -11.42
C ASP A 274 8.84 25.37 -11.08
N GLU A 275 9.60 26.02 -11.95
CA GLU A 275 9.62 27.46 -12.11
C GLU A 275 8.22 27.91 -12.58
N ASP A 276 7.28 28.06 -11.65
CA ASP A 276 6.00 28.71 -11.95
C ASP A 276 6.18 30.22 -11.92
N GLU A 277 6.35 30.75 -13.13
CA GLU A 277 6.14 32.14 -13.49
C GLU A 277 4.74 32.61 -13.08
N GLY A 278 4.71 33.58 -12.16
CA GLY A 278 3.87 34.77 -12.27
C GLY A 278 2.36 34.62 -12.37
N ASP A 279 1.68 34.54 -11.23
CA ASP A 279 0.33 35.12 -11.07
C ASP A 279 0.37 36.27 -10.06
N LYS A 280 0.56 37.48 -10.58
CA LYS A 280 0.29 38.73 -9.86
C LYS A 280 -1.22 38.97 -9.88
N GLU A 281 -1.93 38.53 -8.84
CA GLU A 281 -3.28 39.02 -8.58
C GLU A 281 -3.23 40.51 -8.23
N GLU A 282 -3.83 41.33 -9.09
CA GLU A 282 -4.16 42.73 -8.85
C GLU A 282 -5.10 42.85 -7.65
N LYS A 283 -4.57 43.32 -6.51
CA LYS A 283 -5.39 43.95 -5.48
C LYS A 283 -5.87 45.31 -5.98
N LYS A 284 -7.13 45.41 -6.41
CA LYS A 284 -7.85 46.69 -6.41
C LYS A 284 -8.34 46.95 -4.99
N GLU A 285 -7.62 47.80 -4.27
CA GLU A 285 -8.10 48.43 -3.05
C GLU A 285 -9.05 49.58 -3.45
N ASP A 286 -10.35 49.35 -3.30
CA ASP A 286 -11.33 50.44 -3.28
C ASP A 286 -11.18 51.18 -1.95
N GLN A 287 -10.50 52.31 -1.99
CA GLN A 287 -10.56 53.34 -0.96
C GLN A 287 -11.92 54.04 -1.07
N GLN A 288 -12.85 53.71 -0.17
CA GLN A 288 -13.94 54.63 0.16
C GLN A 288 -13.46 55.58 1.24
N GLU A 289 -13.08 56.79 0.82
CA GLU A 289 -12.99 57.97 1.68
C GLU A 289 -14.37 58.26 2.27
N GLU A 290 -14.56 57.92 3.55
CA GLU A 290 -15.64 58.49 4.36
C GLU A 290 -15.26 59.94 4.68
N VAL A 291 -15.77 60.86 3.86
CA VAL A 291 -15.79 62.30 4.15
C VAL A 291 -16.75 62.51 5.32
N ILE A 292 -16.20 62.67 6.52
CA ILE A 292 -16.93 63.21 7.67
C ILE A 292 -16.97 64.72 7.49
N GLU A 293 -18.04 65.20 6.87
CA GLU A 293 -18.37 66.62 6.77
C GLU A 293 -18.83 67.11 8.14
N GLY A 294 -18.04 68.01 8.74
CA GLY A 294 -18.37 68.67 9.98
C GLY A 294 -19.56 69.61 9.81
N TYR A 295 -20.51 69.52 10.74
CA TYR A 295 -21.46 70.59 11.01
C TYR A 295 -21.14 71.19 12.38
N GLU A 296 -20.42 72.32 12.35
CA GLU A 296 -20.59 73.37 13.34
C GLU A 296 -21.96 74.01 13.12
N SER A 297 -22.76 74.11 14.17
CA SER A 297 -23.83 75.10 14.24
C SER A 297 -23.91 75.61 15.67
N ASP A 298 -23.40 76.82 15.82
CA ASP A 298 -23.68 77.72 16.91
C ASP A 298 -25.19 78.04 16.95
N GLU A 299 -25.82 77.87 18.12
CA GLU A 299 -26.80 78.78 18.74
C GLU A 299 -27.15 78.35 20.16
#